data_AF-A0A914QDG1-F1
#
_entry.id   AF-A0A914QDG1-F1
#
_cell.length_a   1.000
_cell.length_b   1.000
_cell.length_c   1.000
_cell.angle_alpha   90.00
_cell.angle_beta   90.00
_cell.angle_gamma   90.00
#
_symmetry.space_group_name_H-M   'P 1'
#
loop_
_entity.id
_entity.type
_entity.pdbx_description
1 polymer ?
#
loop_
_entity_poly.entity_id
_entity_poly.type
_entity_poly.pdbx_seq_one_letter_code
_entity_poly.pdbx_strand_id
1 'polypeptide(L)'
;MESSSKKASFNIINGKLEHIENDIAFVGRRILVNTIESVPIESDNKHSSEPLQALITAICSNATKIPNVYFFIDVLVELRKTRSSMLVMNWEIFDKLVRHICDVPSEVGVKVMSALMPVIIQRSGMRKAIFTSLRTEMVSVSKVSTALPVMFQLLRSLIEQPEAKAAFQCSQSFASFSSQLVGSQKKETGAVLDAIPIFECIKRCMHQSPATKCLVYKGIVDICKKNNYFVMHGLDLLLHELTSLPELKISAYMDKTSDGYNYVKYQCPQLLKATHAVLSAASFAYENVPQYAQTQLSQNGVDIISKAHSALENYINSVIGVHLEDLKMDKANEDLKNETTKTSYYGMFGIMLLQLYDVIIECLWKFNSDDTNDEALNKIEDLISRRKALSELVETKKKSEKDPNNKDESVEVPKLIVQDLQIDIPKLSAMLEDLDS
;
A
#
# COMPACT_ATOMS: atom_id res chain seq x y z
N MET A 1 -39.81 32.56 18.79
CA MET A 1 -38.79 32.41 17.72
C MET A 1 -37.83 31.33 18.19
N GLU A 2 -38.10 30.09 17.81
CA GLU A 2 -37.21 28.96 18.09
C GLU A 2 -35.97 29.09 17.20
N SER A 3 -34.82 29.36 17.81
CA SER A 3 -33.54 29.31 17.12
C SER A 3 -33.20 27.85 16.87
N SER A 4 -33.56 27.32 15.70
CA SER A 4 -33.04 26.04 15.24
C SER A 4 -31.52 26.17 15.11
N SER A 5 -30.76 25.64 16.07
CA SER A 5 -29.31 25.51 15.92
C SER A 5 -29.06 24.55 14.75
N LYS A 6 -28.83 25.08 13.55
CA LYS A 6 -28.34 24.28 12.43
C LYS A 6 -26.97 23.74 12.85
N LYS A 7 -26.92 22.47 13.25
CA LYS A 7 -25.66 21.75 13.48
C LYS A 7 -24.90 21.73 12.15
N ALA A 8 -23.61 22.05 12.17
CA ALA A 8 -22.75 21.89 11.00
C ALA A 8 -22.78 20.42 10.55
N SER A 9 -23.29 20.17 9.36
CA SER A 9 -23.36 18.83 8.77
C SER A 9 -22.07 18.54 8.03
N PHE A 10 -21.13 17.85 8.69
CA PHE A 10 -19.92 17.37 8.04
C PHE A 10 -20.23 16.07 7.28
N ASN A 11 -20.72 16.18 6.05
CA ASN A 11 -20.82 15.02 5.17
C ASN A 11 -19.44 14.73 4.56
N ILE A 12 -18.93 13.52 4.77
CA ILE A 12 -17.61 13.10 4.29
C ILE A 12 -17.79 11.99 3.26
N ILE A 13 -17.41 12.26 2.02
CA ILE A 13 -17.43 11.27 0.93
C ILE A 13 -16.00 11.08 0.45
N ASN A 14 -15.49 9.84 0.48
CA ASN A 14 -14.09 9.51 0.13
C ASN A 14 -13.05 10.36 0.88
N GLY A 15 -13.37 10.76 2.11
CA GLY A 15 -12.53 11.59 2.95
C GLY A 15 -12.24 12.99 2.38
N LYS A 16 -13.20 13.57 1.68
CA LYS A 16 -13.35 15.00 1.42
C LYS A 16 -14.66 15.47 2.02
N LEU A 17 -14.69 16.70 2.55
CA LEU A 17 -15.95 17.32 2.97
C LEU A 17 -16.78 17.67 1.74
N GLU A 18 -18.05 17.29 1.77
CA GLU A 18 -19.02 17.66 0.75
C GLU A 18 -19.15 19.20 0.71
N HIS A 19 -18.86 19.79 -0.46
CA HIS A 19 -18.95 21.23 -0.65
C HIS A 19 -20.40 21.63 -0.91
N ILE A 20 -21.15 21.86 0.17
CA ILE A 20 -22.42 22.57 0.07
C ILE A 20 -22.10 24.06 0.18
N GLU A 21 -22.23 24.81 -0.93
CA GLU A 21 -21.78 26.21 -1.09
C GLU A 21 -22.37 27.24 -0.11
N ASN A 22 -23.24 26.83 0.83
CA ASN A 22 -23.84 27.67 1.86
C ASN A 22 -23.81 27.07 3.27
N ASP A 23 -22.98 26.05 3.52
CA ASP A 23 -22.82 25.47 4.86
C ASP A 23 -21.93 26.35 5.76
N ILE A 24 -22.22 26.35 7.06
CA ILE A 24 -21.46 27.05 8.12
C ILE A 24 -19.99 26.63 8.08
N ALA A 25 -19.72 25.34 7.79
CA ALA A 25 -18.37 24.83 7.60
C ALA A 25 -17.66 25.53 6.43
N PHE A 26 -18.31 25.71 5.28
CA PHE A 26 -17.70 26.38 4.12
C PHE A 26 -17.34 27.84 4.42
N VAL A 27 -18.24 28.58 5.07
CA VAL A 27 -17.98 29.97 5.50
C VAL A 27 -16.84 30.02 6.52
N GLY A 28 -16.83 29.12 7.51
CA GLY A 28 -15.76 29.02 8.50
C GLY A 28 -14.39 28.74 7.87
N ARG A 29 -14.33 27.87 6.86
CA ARG A 29 -13.09 27.59 6.10
C ARG A 29 -12.58 28.84 5.39
N ARG A 30 -13.45 29.57 4.67
CA ARG A 30 -13.05 30.82 3.98
C ARG A 30 -12.56 31.89 4.95
N ILE A 31 -13.22 32.04 6.10
CA ILE A 31 -12.79 33.00 7.13
C ILE A 31 -11.39 32.62 7.64
N LEU A 32 -11.15 31.35 7.96
CA LEU A 32 -9.84 30.88 8.44
C LEU A 32 -8.74 31.10 7.40
N VAL A 33 -8.99 30.76 6.14
CA VAL A 33 -8.03 30.98 5.05
C VAL A 33 -7.75 32.47 4.89
N ASN A 34 -8.78 33.31 4.79
CA ASN A 34 -8.61 34.77 4.66
C ASN A 34 -7.90 35.38 5.87
N THR A 35 -8.12 34.87 7.08
CA THR A 35 -7.46 35.35 8.29
C THR A 35 -5.98 35.03 8.25
N ILE A 36 -5.62 33.79 7.89
CA ILE A 36 -4.22 33.36 7.75
C ILE A 36 -3.53 34.10 6.60
N GLU A 37 -4.27 34.40 5.53
CA GLU A 37 -3.78 35.22 4.41
C GLU A 37 -3.66 36.71 4.77
N SER A 38 -4.47 37.26 5.67
CA SER A 38 -4.36 38.68 6.01
C SER A 38 -3.08 39.03 6.79
N VAL A 39 -2.35 38.03 7.29
CA VAL A 39 -1.12 38.24 8.08
C VAL A 39 0.06 38.61 7.16
N PRO A 40 0.73 39.77 7.39
CA PRO A 40 1.88 40.18 6.60
C PRO A 40 3.09 39.27 6.83
N ILE A 41 3.81 38.95 5.75
CA ILE A 41 5.05 38.18 5.75
C ILE A 41 6.19 39.13 6.15
N GLU A 42 6.21 39.57 7.40
CA GLU A 42 7.38 40.27 7.96
C GLU A 42 8.34 39.25 8.56
N SER A 43 9.61 39.32 8.14
CA SER A 43 10.61 38.26 8.24
C SER A 43 11.12 37.93 9.64
N ASP A 44 10.69 38.61 10.71
CA ASP A 44 11.30 38.46 12.05
C ASP A 44 10.33 38.37 13.23
N ASN A 45 9.01 38.45 13.03
CA ASN A 45 8.07 38.45 14.16
C ASN A 45 7.37 37.09 14.34
N LYS A 46 7.72 36.38 15.43
CA LYS A 46 7.06 35.14 15.90
C LYS A 46 5.52 35.22 15.92
N HIS A 47 4.95 36.42 16.06
CA HIS A 47 3.52 36.69 16.09
C HIS A 47 2.80 36.53 14.73
N SER A 48 3.50 36.59 13.59
CA SER A 48 2.89 36.40 12.26
C SER A 48 2.47 34.94 11.99
N SER A 49 2.87 34.02 12.87
CA SER A 49 2.65 32.59 12.70
C SER A 49 1.61 31.98 13.65
N GLU A 50 1.01 32.78 14.54
CA GLU A 50 0.04 32.31 15.54
C GLU A 50 -1.18 31.61 14.92
N PRO A 51 -1.81 32.12 13.83
CA PRO A 51 -2.94 31.43 13.20
C PRO A 51 -2.56 30.06 12.60
N LEU A 52 -1.34 29.94 12.06
CA LEU A 52 -0.84 28.68 11.51
C LEU A 52 -0.48 27.69 12.64
N GLN A 53 0.10 28.17 13.73
CA GLN A 53 0.34 27.37 14.94
C GLN A 53 -0.95 26.87 15.57
N ALA A 54 -1.99 27.71 15.62
CA ALA A 54 -3.31 27.33 16.10
C ALA A 54 -3.94 26.25 15.21
N LEU A 55 -3.81 26.37 13.88
CA LEU A 55 -4.27 25.34 12.93
C LEU A 55 -3.56 24.00 13.17
N ILE A 56 -2.22 24.01 13.30
CA ILE A 56 -1.43 22.79 13.54
C ILE A 56 -1.80 22.17 14.90
N THR A 57 -1.94 22.98 15.93
CA THR A 57 -2.36 22.53 17.27
C THR A 57 -3.77 21.94 17.22
N ALA A 58 -4.67 22.51 16.44
CA ALA A 58 -6.02 21.99 16.24
C ALA A 58 -6.02 20.64 15.51
N ILE A 59 -5.14 20.44 14.51
CA ILE A 59 -4.96 19.14 13.83
C ILE A 59 -4.45 18.09 14.83
N CYS A 60 -3.41 18.40 15.60
CA CYS A 60 -2.86 17.48 16.61
C CYS A 60 -3.88 17.15 17.70
N SER A 61 -4.60 18.15 18.22
CA SER A 61 -5.53 17.98 19.36
C SER A 61 -6.84 17.29 18.97
N ASN A 62 -7.25 17.36 17.70
CA ASN A 62 -8.48 16.72 17.21
C ASN A 62 -8.23 15.40 16.48
N ALA A 63 -7.01 14.84 16.51
CA ALA A 63 -6.62 13.65 15.75
C ALA A 63 -7.61 12.46 15.80
N THR A 64 -8.35 12.32 16.91
CA THR A 64 -9.35 11.26 17.13
C THR A 64 -10.74 11.58 16.58
N LYS A 65 -11.05 12.85 16.29
CA LYS A 65 -12.33 13.33 15.74
C LYS A 65 -12.20 13.54 14.23
N ILE A 66 -12.31 12.44 13.49
CA ILE A 66 -12.10 12.37 12.03
C ILE A 66 -12.74 13.54 11.25
N PRO A 67 -14.02 13.91 11.45
CA PRO A 67 -14.64 15.01 10.69
C PRO A 67 -13.99 16.38 10.88
N ASN A 68 -13.57 16.67 12.12
CA ASN A 68 -12.95 17.94 12.46
C ASN A 68 -11.55 18.06 11.85
N VAL A 69 -10.79 16.96 11.83
CA VAL A 69 -9.45 16.96 11.25
C VAL A 69 -9.51 17.13 9.74
N TYR A 70 -10.49 16.51 9.07
CA TYR A 70 -10.72 16.70 7.63
C TYR A 70 -10.98 18.16 7.27
N PHE A 71 -11.76 18.87 8.09
CA PHE A 71 -11.98 20.30 7.93
C PHE A 71 -10.68 21.12 7.95
N PHE A 72 -9.82 20.87 8.95
CA PHE A 72 -8.53 21.57 9.05
C PHE A 72 -7.54 21.17 7.96
N ILE A 73 -7.57 19.92 7.48
CA ILE A 73 -6.79 19.48 6.32
C ILE A 73 -7.24 20.21 5.06
N ASP A 74 -8.55 20.40 4.84
CA ASP A 74 -9.06 21.14 3.68
C ASP A 74 -8.62 22.61 3.70
N VAL A 75 -8.61 23.25 4.89
CA VAL A 75 -8.02 24.60 5.08
C VAL A 75 -6.54 24.60 4.69
N LEU A 76 -5.77 23.60 5.13
CA LEU A 76 -4.34 23.48 4.80
C LEU A 76 -4.11 23.26 3.29
N VAL A 77 -4.97 22.45 2.64
CA VAL A 77 -4.92 22.21 1.19
C VAL A 77 -5.25 23.48 0.40
N GLU A 78 -6.17 24.31 0.89
CA GLU A 78 -6.48 25.61 0.27
C GLU A 78 -5.34 26.61 0.45
N LEU A 79 -4.78 26.74 1.67
CA LEU A 79 -3.62 27.59 1.94
C LEU A 79 -2.41 27.21 1.07
N ARG A 80 -2.21 25.92 0.84
CA ARG A 80 -1.18 25.42 -0.09
C ARG A 80 -1.40 25.94 -1.51
N LYS A 81 -2.65 26.03 -1.98
CA LYS A 81 -2.99 26.48 -3.34
C LYS A 81 -2.82 27.99 -3.47
N THR A 82 -3.22 28.76 -2.47
CA THR A 82 -3.20 30.23 -2.53
C THR A 82 -1.86 30.83 -2.09
N ARG A 83 -1.17 30.26 -1.10
CA ARG A 83 0.07 30.81 -0.50
C ARG A 83 1.11 29.77 -0.11
N SER A 84 1.57 28.98 -1.08
CA SER A 84 2.64 27.99 -0.87
C SER A 84 3.94 28.60 -0.31
N SER A 85 4.32 29.81 -0.70
CA SER A 85 5.54 30.49 -0.25
C SER A 85 5.55 30.77 1.26
N MET A 86 4.41 31.14 1.85
CA MET A 86 4.27 31.39 3.28
C MET A 86 4.52 30.11 4.10
N LEU A 87 3.99 28.97 3.65
CA LEU A 87 4.19 27.68 4.29
C LEU A 87 5.66 27.21 4.21
N VAL A 88 6.31 27.52 3.08
CA VAL A 88 7.74 27.20 2.83
C VAL A 88 8.69 28.03 3.69
N MET A 89 8.34 29.29 4.00
CA MET A 89 9.14 30.11 4.91
C MET A 89 8.98 29.65 6.37
N ASN A 90 7.77 29.27 6.77
CA ASN A 90 7.44 28.87 8.15
C ASN A 90 7.50 27.36 8.38
N TRP A 91 8.39 26.64 7.70
CA TRP A 91 8.39 25.17 7.70
C TRP A 91 8.66 24.57 9.09
N GLU A 92 9.41 25.26 9.94
CA GLU A 92 9.79 24.81 11.29
C GLU A 92 8.58 24.60 12.21
N ILE A 93 7.47 25.29 11.94
CA ILE A 93 6.24 25.18 12.73
C ILE A 93 5.61 23.79 12.55
N PHE A 94 5.82 23.17 11.39
CA PHE A 94 5.35 21.82 11.11
C PHE A 94 6.17 20.75 11.80
N ASP A 95 7.31 21.06 12.44
CA ASP A 95 8.12 20.06 13.14
C ASP A 95 7.34 19.35 14.25
N LYS A 96 6.49 20.09 14.99
CA LYS A 96 5.57 19.52 15.98
C LYS A 96 4.58 18.54 15.34
N LEU A 97 4.04 18.89 14.17
CA LEU A 97 3.09 18.05 13.43
C LEU A 97 3.75 16.78 12.92
N VAL A 98 4.97 16.89 12.41
CA VAL A 98 5.75 15.75 11.91
C VAL A 98 6.00 14.73 13.01
N ARG A 99 6.31 15.16 14.23
CA ARG A 99 6.50 14.25 15.37
C ARG A 99 5.23 13.51 15.79
N HIS A 100 4.06 14.14 15.63
CA HIS A 100 2.76 13.55 15.97
C HIS A 100 2.10 12.79 14.79
N ILE A 101 2.70 12.79 13.60
CA ILE A 101 2.08 12.23 12.39
C ILE A 101 1.82 10.72 12.52
N CYS A 102 2.61 10.02 13.31
CA CYS A 102 2.48 8.59 13.53
C CYS A 102 1.47 8.24 14.64
N ASP A 103 1.06 9.22 15.44
CA ASP A 103 0.10 9.05 16.53
C ASP A 103 -1.35 9.30 16.06
N VAL A 104 -1.52 9.79 14.83
CA VAL A 104 -2.83 9.97 14.20
C VAL A 104 -3.22 8.76 13.34
N PRO A 105 -4.52 8.54 13.05
CA PRO A 105 -4.95 7.49 12.14
C PRO A 105 -4.25 7.57 10.78
N SER A 106 -3.87 6.42 10.20
CA SER A 106 -3.05 6.35 8.98
C SER A 106 -3.59 7.20 7.83
N GLU A 107 -4.91 7.17 7.58
CA GLU A 107 -5.55 7.97 6.53
C GLU A 107 -5.37 9.49 6.72
N VAL A 108 -5.45 9.94 7.98
CA VAL A 108 -5.29 11.35 8.35
C VAL A 108 -3.82 11.76 8.18
N GLY A 109 -2.89 10.94 8.68
CA GLY A 109 -1.46 11.17 8.56
C GLY A 109 -1.03 11.30 7.09
N VAL A 110 -1.45 10.36 6.24
CA VAL A 110 -1.16 10.37 4.80
C VAL A 110 -1.70 11.63 4.12
N LYS A 111 -2.91 12.07 4.48
CA LYS A 111 -3.52 13.27 3.88
C LYS A 111 -2.85 14.57 4.33
N VAL A 112 -2.48 14.67 5.60
CA VAL A 112 -1.69 15.82 6.10
C VAL A 112 -0.36 15.90 5.35
N MET A 113 0.35 14.78 5.21
CA MET A 113 1.62 14.74 4.47
C MET A 113 1.44 15.02 2.98
N SER A 114 0.33 14.58 2.39
CA SER A 114 -0.08 14.95 1.01
C SER A 114 -0.36 16.44 0.85
N ALA A 115 -0.96 17.08 1.83
CA ALA A 115 -1.14 18.52 1.83
C ALA A 115 0.22 19.24 1.91
N LEU A 116 1.13 18.77 2.75
CA LEU A 116 2.44 19.42 2.95
C LEU A 116 3.50 19.07 1.91
N MET A 117 3.23 18.13 1.00
CA MET A 117 4.24 17.61 0.08
C MET A 117 4.99 18.69 -0.74
N PRO A 118 4.35 19.76 -1.26
CA PRO A 118 5.07 20.82 -1.95
C PRO A 118 6.08 21.57 -1.05
N VAL A 119 5.76 21.72 0.24
CA VAL A 119 6.65 22.35 1.24
C VAL A 119 7.83 21.43 1.53
N ILE A 120 7.54 20.13 1.72
CA ILE A 120 8.51 19.08 2.00
C ILE A 120 9.54 18.98 0.86
N ILE A 121 9.08 18.97 -0.39
CA ILE A 121 9.95 18.91 -1.58
C ILE A 121 10.92 20.10 -1.62
N GLN A 122 10.48 21.31 -1.27
CA GLN A 122 11.31 22.52 -1.39
C GLN A 122 12.32 22.70 -0.23
N ARG A 123 12.07 22.13 0.95
CA ARG A 123 12.91 22.34 2.14
C ARG A 123 13.59 21.05 2.60
N SER A 124 14.91 20.96 2.38
CA SER A 124 15.73 19.81 2.82
C SER A 124 15.72 19.59 4.34
N GLY A 125 15.63 20.66 5.15
CA GLY A 125 15.48 20.56 6.60
C GLY A 125 14.22 19.80 7.01
N MET A 126 13.08 20.12 6.38
CA MET A 126 11.81 19.45 6.63
C MET A 126 11.86 17.97 6.20
N ARG A 127 12.47 17.66 5.04
CA ARG A 127 12.66 16.27 4.59
C ARG A 127 13.45 15.44 5.59
N LYS A 128 14.57 15.98 6.10
CA LYS A 128 15.41 15.30 7.09
C LYS A 128 14.65 15.07 8.39
N ALA A 129 13.93 16.07 8.90
CA ALA A 129 13.11 15.92 10.11
C ALA A 129 12.04 14.83 9.96
N ILE A 130 11.33 14.83 8.82
CA ILE A 130 10.33 13.81 8.48
C ILE A 130 10.95 12.42 8.40
N PHE A 131 12.05 12.28 7.66
CA PHE A 131 12.73 11.01 7.51
C PHE A 131 13.23 10.46 8.85
N THR A 132 13.87 11.28 9.68
CA THR A 132 14.36 10.88 11.00
C THR A 132 13.21 10.46 11.92
N SER A 133 12.12 11.22 11.94
CA SER A 133 10.94 10.87 12.76
C SER A 133 10.33 9.54 12.31
N LEU A 134 10.12 9.37 11.01
CA LEU A 134 9.45 8.19 10.47
C LEU A 134 10.32 6.94 10.52
N ARG A 135 11.63 7.08 10.32
CA ARG A 135 12.59 5.97 10.44
C ARG A 135 12.53 5.31 11.83
N THR A 136 12.42 6.11 12.89
CA THR A 136 12.29 5.60 14.26
C THR A 136 10.99 4.82 14.44
N GLU A 137 9.89 5.34 13.87
CA GLU A 137 8.55 4.77 14.04
C GLU A 137 8.28 3.54 13.15
N MET A 138 9.05 3.34 12.07
CA MET A 138 8.97 2.15 11.21
C MET A 138 9.36 0.84 11.90
N VAL A 139 9.99 0.91 13.08
CA VAL A 139 10.29 -0.29 13.89
C VAL A 139 9.09 -0.68 14.76
N SER A 140 8.17 0.25 15.03
CA SER A 140 7.02 0.02 15.89
C SER A 140 5.86 -0.62 15.12
N VAL A 141 5.37 -1.77 15.59
CA VAL A 141 4.23 -2.50 14.99
C VAL A 141 2.95 -1.66 14.98
N SER A 142 2.75 -0.80 15.99
CA SER A 142 1.56 0.06 16.09
C SER A 142 1.59 1.24 15.11
N LYS A 143 2.79 1.77 14.81
CA LYS A 143 2.95 3.01 14.04
C LYS A 143 3.38 2.79 12.60
N VAL A 144 3.91 1.61 12.26
CA VAL A 144 4.36 1.27 10.89
C VAL A 144 3.24 1.40 9.86
N SER A 145 1.98 1.15 10.26
CA SER A 145 0.79 1.28 9.40
C SER A 145 0.52 2.72 8.93
N THR A 146 1.00 3.72 9.66
CA THR A 146 0.97 5.14 9.28
C THR A 146 2.29 5.58 8.68
N ALA A 147 3.41 5.15 9.28
CA ALA A 147 4.74 5.61 8.87
C ALA A 147 5.14 5.14 7.46
N LEU A 148 4.83 3.89 7.12
CA LEU A 148 5.24 3.28 5.85
C LEU A 148 4.53 3.91 4.63
N PRO A 149 3.19 4.12 4.62
CA PRO A 149 2.54 4.86 3.55
C PRO A 149 3.10 6.28 3.34
N VAL A 150 3.43 6.99 4.44
CA VAL A 150 4.05 8.32 4.36
C VAL A 150 5.45 8.25 3.77
N MET A 151 6.25 7.22 4.11
CA MET A 151 7.56 6.98 3.48
C MET A 151 7.46 6.72 1.99
N PHE A 152 6.51 5.89 1.55
CA PHE A 152 6.27 5.69 0.13
C PHE A 152 5.85 6.97 -0.58
N GLN A 153 5.01 7.79 0.05
CA GLN A 153 4.61 9.07 -0.50
C GLN A 153 5.80 10.03 -0.67
N LEU A 154 6.69 10.10 0.34
CA LEU A 154 7.92 10.89 0.27
C LEU A 154 8.85 10.38 -0.82
N LEU A 155 9.08 9.07 -0.87
CA LEU A 155 9.92 8.43 -1.89
C LEU A 155 9.41 8.77 -3.29
N ARG A 156 8.11 8.61 -3.54
CA ARG A 156 7.50 8.93 -4.83
C ARG A 156 7.75 10.38 -5.22
N SER A 157 7.50 11.31 -4.30
CA SER A 157 7.68 12.74 -4.55
C SER A 157 9.13 13.16 -4.77
N LEU A 158 10.10 12.40 -4.24
CA LEU A 158 11.52 12.59 -4.53
C LEU A 158 11.89 12.06 -5.92
N ILE A 159 11.42 10.87 -6.29
CA ILE A 159 11.72 10.26 -7.60
C ILE A 159 11.09 11.08 -8.75
N GLU A 160 9.96 11.74 -8.52
CA GLU A 160 9.30 12.60 -9.52
C GLU A 160 10.09 13.88 -9.83
N GLN A 161 11.13 14.22 -9.07
CA GLN A 161 11.99 15.37 -9.36
C GLN A 161 12.88 15.09 -10.58
N PRO A 162 13.03 16.04 -11.53
CA PRO A 162 13.78 15.83 -12.79
C PRO A 162 15.17 15.24 -12.59
N GLU A 163 15.85 15.63 -11.51
CA GLU A 163 17.20 15.22 -11.17
C GLU A 163 17.26 13.77 -10.68
N ALA A 164 16.24 13.33 -9.94
CA ALA A 164 16.12 11.95 -9.49
C ALA A 164 15.70 11.03 -10.63
N LYS A 165 14.86 11.49 -11.57
CA LYS A 165 14.43 10.69 -12.72
C LYS A 165 15.61 10.13 -13.51
N ALA A 166 16.60 10.96 -13.85
CA ALA A 166 17.78 10.50 -14.60
C ALA A 166 18.58 9.44 -13.82
N ALA A 167 18.71 9.60 -12.50
CA ALA A 167 19.44 8.67 -11.66
C ALA A 167 18.72 7.30 -11.52
N PHE A 168 17.40 7.31 -11.33
CA PHE A 168 16.58 6.09 -11.25
C PHE A 168 16.34 5.41 -12.61
N GLN A 169 16.44 6.16 -13.72
CA GLN A 169 16.44 5.60 -15.09
C GLN A 169 17.72 4.84 -15.42
N CYS A 170 18.88 5.37 -15.00
CA CYS A 170 20.18 4.83 -15.38
C CYS A 170 20.71 3.72 -14.47
N SER A 171 20.12 3.53 -13.28
CA SER A 171 20.68 2.60 -12.29
C SER A 171 20.13 1.17 -12.42
N GLN A 172 21.07 0.22 -12.42
CA GLN A 172 20.90 -1.20 -12.72
C GLN A 172 20.39 -2.03 -11.52
N SER A 173 20.52 -1.49 -10.31
CA SER A 173 20.00 -2.02 -9.03
C SER A 173 20.38 -1.00 -7.94
N PHE A 174 19.74 -1.03 -6.78
CA PHE A 174 20.11 -0.11 -5.69
C PHE A 174 21.55 -0.33 -5.15
N ALA A 175 22.08 -1.54 -5.27
CA ALA A 175 23.46 -1.86 -4.92
C ALA A 175 24.45 -1.23 -5.93
N SER A 176 24.11 -1.27 -7.22
CA SER A 176 24.84 -0.57 -8.27
C SER A 176 24.66 0.95 -8.16
N PHE A 177 23.50 1.42 -7.69
CA PHE A 177 23.22 2.84 -7.43
C PHE A 177 24.15 3.40 -6.36
N SER A 178 24.22 2.72 -5.22
CA SER A 178 25.11 3.11 -4.11
C SER A 178 26.58 3.12 -4.53
N SER A 179 26.99 2.23 -5.43
CA SER A 179 28.37 2.14 -5.92
C SER A 179 28.68 3.16 -7.03
N GLN A 180 27.71 3.47 -7.90
CA GLN A 180 27.80 4.51 -8.93
C GLN A 180 27.79 5.92 -8.31
N LEU A 181 27.08 6.09 -7.19
CA LEU A 181 27.13 7.31 -6.37
C LEU A 181 28.53 7.62 -5.84
N VAL A 182 29.30 6.58 -5.47
CA VAL A 182 30.67 6.75 -4.94
C VAL A 182 31.67 7.05 -6.06
N GLY A 183 31.41 6.59 -7.29
CA GLY A 183 32.34 6.68 -8.42
C GLY A 183 32.16 7.88 -9.35
N SER A 184 31.00 8.56 -9.35
CA SER A 184 30.72 9.63 -10.31
C SER A 184 30.94 11.02 -9.70
N GLN A 185 32.01 11.72 -10.11
CA GLN A 185 32.29 13.12 -9.73
C GLN A 185 31.32 14.15 -10.33
N LYS A 186 30.09 13.77 -10.66
CA LYS A 186 29.03 14.73 -11.02
C LYS A 186 28.43 15.24 -9.71
N LYS A 187 28.22 16.56 -9.59
CA LYS A 187 27.53 17.17 -8.45
C LYS A 187 26.15 16.54 -8.30
N GLU A 188 26.04 15.53 -7.46
CA GLU A 188 24.78 14.84 -7.19
C GLU A 188 23.85 15.75 -6.39
N THR A 189 22.58 15.65 -6.72
CA THR A 189 21.52 16.54 -6.27
C THR A 189 20.80 15.94 -5.07
N GLY A 190 20.43 16.77 -4.10
CA GLY A 190 19.98 16.34 -2.78
C GLY A 190 18.79 15.36 -2.77
N ALA A 191 17.92 15.36 -3.79
CA ALA A 191 16.77 14.47 -3.86
C ALA A 191 17.14 12.99 -4.04
N VAL A 192 18.21 12.71 -4.79
CA VAL A 192 18.73 11.34 -4.99
C VAL A 192 19.32 10.81 -3.68
N LEU A 193 20.14 11.64 -3.01
CA LEU A 193 20.73 11.31 -1.71
C LEU A 193 19.68 11.10 -0.62
N ASP A 194 18.53 11.77 -0.71
CA ASP A 194 17.43 11.63 0.24
C ASP A 194 16.57 10.38 -0.05
N ALA A 195 16.42 9.96 -1.31
CA ALA A 195 15.59 8.81 -1.70
C ALA A 195 16.21 7.45 -1.30
N ILE A 196 17.55 7.37 -1.29
CA ILE A 196 18.30 6.15 -0.97
C ILE A 196 17.99 5.63 0.44
N PRO A 197 18.23 6.41 1.51
CA PRO A 197 17.93 5.96 2.87
C PRO A 197 16.48 5.54 3.08
N ILE A 198 15.54 6.15 2.35
CA ILE A 198 14.11 5.81 2.43
C ILE A 198 13.87 4.42 1.86
N PHE A 199 14.40 4.12 0.67
CA PHE A 199 14.28 2.81 0.05
C PHE A 199 14.89 1.70 0.91
N GLU A 200 16.06 1.94 1.51
CA GLU A 200 16.68 0.99 2.44
C GLU A 200 15.83 0.72 3.69
N CYS A 201 15.13 1.73 4.20
CA CYS A 201 14.19 1.54 5.30
C CYS A 201 12.99 0.68 4.85
N ILE A 202 12.45 0.91 3.66
CA ILE A 202 11.36 0.11 3.07
C ILE A 202 11.81 -1.35 2.87
N LYS A 203 13.02 -1.57 2.36
CA LYS A 203 13.60 -2.92 2.20
C LYS A 203 13.72 -3.65 3.53
N ARG A 204 14.06 -2.97 4.62
CA ARG A 204 14.07 -3.58 5.96
C ARG A 204 12.67 -3.97 6.44
N CYS A 205 11.62 -3.22 6.08
CA CYS A 205 10.23 -3.59 6.39
C CYS A 205 9.79 -4.91 5.75
N MET A 206 10.45 -5.35 4.67
CA MET A 206 10.22 -6.68 4.07
C MET A 206 10.62 -7.85 4.98
N HIS A 207 11.44 -7.59 6.00
CA HIS A 207 11.87 -8.59 6.98
C HIS A 207 11.07 -8.52 8.29
N GLN A 208 10.04 -7.67 8.34
CA GLN A 208 9.16 -7.53 9.51
C GLN A 208 7.94 -8.45 9.39
N SER A 209 6.92 -8.18 10.24
CA SER A 209 5.69 -8.97 10.31
C SER A 209 4.98 -9.13 8.95
N PRO A 210 4.21 -10.21 8.75
CA PRO A 210 3.43 -10.42 7.53
C PRO A 210 2.50 -9.24 7.18
N ALA A 211 1.89 -8.61 8.19
CA ALA A 211 1.04 -7.44 8.00
C ALA A 211 1.82 -6.24 7.43
N THR A 212 3.06 -6.02 7.90
CA THR A 212 3.94 -5.01 7.34
C THR A 212 4.28 -5.34 5.89
N LYS A 213 4.62 -6.60 5.57
CA LYS A 213 4.94 -7.00 4.18
C LYS A 213 3.81 -6.68 3.22
N CYS A 214 2.54 -6.94 3.59
CA CYS A 214 1.38 -6.56 2.77
C CYS A 214 1.31 -5.05 2.48
N LEU A 215 1.61 -4.21 3.48
CA LEU A 215 1.66 -2.75 3.29
C LEU A 215 2.80 -2.35 2.35
N VAL A 216 3.95 -3.04 2.44
CA VAL A 216 5.08 -2.81 1.52
C VAL A 216 4.69 -3.20 0.10
N TYR A 217 4.09 -4.36 -0.12
CA TYR A 217 3.62 -4.81 -1.44
C TYR A 217 2.63 -3.81 -2.05
N LYS A 218 1.63 -3.36 -1.28
CA LYS A 218 0.66 -2.34 -1.73
C LYS A 218 1.36 -1.03 -2.10
N GLY A 219 2.27 -0.55 -1.26
CA GLY A 219 3.02 0.68 -1.51
C GLY A 219 3.91 0.62 -2.75
N ILE A 220 4.59 -0.53 -2.99
CA ILE A 220 5.38 -0.75 -4.21
C ILE A 220 4.48 -0.66 -5.45
N VAL A 221 3.35 -1.37 -5.47
CA VAL A 221 2.40 -1.35 -6.59
C VAL A 221 1.91 0.09 -6.85
N ASP A 222 1.54 0.81 -5.80
CA ASP A 222 1.01 2.18 -5.91
C ASP A 222 2.03 3.17 -6.47
N ILE A 223 3.32 3.01 -6.14
CA ILE A 223 4.39 3.83 -6.71
C ILE A 223 4.66 3.41 -8.15
N CYS A 224 4.82 2.13 -8.44
CA CYS A 224 5.16 1.63 -9.78
C CYS A 224 4.09 2.01 -10.81
N LYS A 225 2.80 1.94 -10.45
CA LYS A 225 1.69 2.36 -11.33
C LYS A 225 1.72 3.85 -11.69
N LYS A 226 2.34 4.68 -10.85
CA LYS A 226 2.34 6.14 -11.01
C LYS A 226 3.70 6.69 -11.43
N ASN A 227 4.74 5.87 -11.38
CA ASN A 227 6.11 6.27 -11.64
C ASN A 227 6.90 5.15 -12.31
N ASN A 228 7.16 5.33 -13.61
CA ASN A 228 7.86 4.35 -14.44
C ASN A 228 9.34 4.14 -14.06
N TYR A 229 9.95 5.07 -13.32
CA TYR A 229 11.38 5.03 -12.96
C TYR A 229 11.68 4.14 -11.75
N PHE A 230 10.67 3.88 -10.92
CA PHE A 230 10.81 2.98 -9.77
C PHE A 230 10.50 1.53 -10.11
N VAL A 231 9.90 1.26 -11.27
CA VAL A 231 9.31 -0.04 -11.61
C VAL A 231 10.32 -1.18 -11.51
N MET A 232 11.53 -1.03 -12.06
CA MET A 232 12.56 -2.08 -12.01
C MET A 232 13.03 -2.35 -10.57
N HIS A 233 13.18 -1.31 -9.76
CA HIS A 233 13.60 -1.44 -8.36
C HIS A 233 12.52 -2.10 -7.50
N GLY A 234 11.25 -1.75 -7.74
CA GLY A 234 10.12 -2.41 -7.10
C GLY A 234 9.99 -3.86 -7.52
N LEU A 235 10.17 -4.16 -8.80
CA LEU A 235 10.10 -5.52 -9.35
C LEU A 235 11.22 -6.41 -8.82
N ASP A 236 12.46 -5.93 -8.75
CA ASP A 236 13.61 -6.65 -8.19
C ASP A 236 13.39 -7.03 -6.72
N LEU A 237 12.83 -6.12 -5.92
CA LEU A 237 12.51 -6.39 -4.52
C LEU A 237 11.42 -7.46 -4.35
N LEU A 238 10.39 -7.42 -5.20
CA LEU A 238 9.33 -8.44 -5.21
C LEU A 238 9.83 -9.78 -5.73
N LEU A 239 10.72 -9.77 -6.73
CA LEU A 239 11.34 -10.95 -7.31
C LEU A 239 12.16 -11.71 -6.25
N HIS A 240 12.94 -10.99 -5.44
CA HIS A 240 13.70 -11.61 -4.35
C HIS A 240 12.80 -12.35 -3.34
N GLU A 241 11.66 -11.77 -2.97
CA GLU A 241 10.72 -12.48 -2.08
C GLU A 241 10.05 -13.66 -2.78
N LEU A 242 9.71 -13.52 -4.07
CA LEU A 242 9.02 -14.55 -4.84
C LEU A 242 9.91 -15.79 -5.00
N THR A 243 11.19 -15.62 -5.32
CA THR A 243 12.15 -16.73 -5.44
C THR A 243 12.51 -17.35 -4.09
N SER A 244 12.25 -16.64 -2.99
CA SER A 244 12.45 -17.12 -1.62
C SER A 244 11.24 -17.86 -1.05
N LEU A 245 10.13 -17.98 -1.80
CA LEU A 245 8.96 -18.72 -1.34
C LEU A 245 9.27 -20.23 -1.26
N PRO A 246 8.95 -20.89 -0.13
CA PRO A 246 9.09 -22.33 -0.03
C PRO A 246 8.00 -23.04 -0.84
N GLU A 247 8.20 -24.34 -1.07
CA GLU A 247 7.19 -25.24 -1.65
C GLU A 247 5.88 -25.16 -0.84
N LEU A 248 4.74 -25.16 -1.55
CA LEU A 248 3.42 -24.97 -0.95
C LEU A 248 3.06 -26.15 -0.03
N LYS A 249 3.34 -26.00 1.26
CA LYS A 249 3.04 -26.95 2.32
C LYS A 249 2.57 -26.22 3.56
N ILE A 250 1.57 -26.76 4.25
CA ILE A 250 1.00 -26.11 5.44
C ILE A 250 2.08 -25.82 6.52
N SER A 251 2.99 -26.77 6.74
CA SER A 251 4.09 -26.65 7.71
C SER A 251 5.11 -25.56 7.38
N ALA A 252 5.22 -25.17 6.11
CA ALA A 252 6.13 -24.11 5.68
C ALA A 252 5.47 -22.72 5.74
N TYR A 253 4.15 -22.65 5.55
CA TYR A 253 3.40 -21.39 5.43
C TYR A 253 2.71 -20.94 6.72
N MET A 254 2.53 -21.85 7.68
CA MET A 254 1.86 -21.58 8.95
C MET A 254 2.82 -21.76 10.12
N ASP A 255 2.82 -20.80 11.03
CA ASP A 255 3.69 -20.80 12.22
C ASP A 255 2.91 -20.37 13.47
N LYS A 256 3.50 -20.59 14.65
CA LYS A 256 2.92 -20.27 15.95
C LYS A 256 3.79 -19.26 16.67
N THR A 257 3.15 -18.23 17.23
CA THR A 257 3.82 -17.28 18.13
C THR A 257 4.17 -17.95 19.46
N SER A 258 5.05 -17.31 20.24
CA SER A 258 5.38 -17.74 21.62
C SER A 258 4.15 -17.89 22.50
N ASP A 259 3.13 -17.07 22.24
CA ASP A 259 1.90 -16.99 23.01
C ASP A 259 0.83 -17.99 22.50
N GLY A 260 1.20 -18.85 21.55
CA GLY A 260 0.35 -19.92 21.03
C GLY A 260 -0.59 -19.53 19.87
N TYR A 261 -0.58 -18.28 19.42
CA TYR A 261 -1.40 -17.84 18.29
C TYR A 261 -0.82 -18.30 16.95
N ASN A 262 -1.67 -18.89 16.11
CA ASN A 262 -1.35 -19.26 14.72
C ASN A 262 -1.28 -18.01 13.84
N TYR A 263 -0.34 -17.96 12.91
CA TYR A 263 -0.26 -16.91 11.90
C TYR A 263 0.28 -17.44 10.57
N VAL A 264 -0.11 -16.76 9.48
CA VAL A 264 0.38 -17.03 8.12
C VAL A 264 1.73 -16.32 7.94
N LYS A 265 2.79 -17.11 7.79
CA LYS A 265 4.17 -16.61 7.67
C LYS A 265 4.42 -15.89 6.35
N TYR A 266 3.92 -16.43 5.24
CA TYR A 266 4.12 -15.88 3.89
C TYR A 266 2.80 -15.43 3.30
N GLN A 267 2.74 -14.15 2.92
CA GLN A 267 1.56 -13.54 2.29
C GLN A 267 1.65 -13.72 0.77
N CYS A 268 1.75 -14.99 0.32
CA CYS A 268 1.99 -15.30 -1.09
C CYS A 268 0.91 -14.79 -2.05
N PRO A 269 -0.41 -14.76 -1.71
CA PRO A 269 -1.40 -14.19 -2.64
C PRO A 269 -1.13 -12.72 -2.92
N GLN A 270 -0.82 -11.95 -1.88
CA GLN A 270 -0.54 -10.52 -1.98
C GLN A 270 0.78 -10.26 -2.72
N LEU A 271 1.80 -11.09 -2.49
CA LEU A 271 3.06 -11.03 -3.21
C LEU A 271 2.87 -11.31 -4.71
N LEU A 272 2.18 -12.40 -5.07
CA LEU A 272 1.89 -12.74 -6.47
C LEU A 272 1.12 -11.62 -7.16
N LYS A 273 0.07 -11.09 -6.53
CA LYS A 273 -0.71 -9.98 -7.07
C LYS A 273 0.14 -8.74 -7.28
N ALA A 274 1.01 -8.42 -6.32
CA ALA A 274 1.90 -7.28 -6.41
C ALA A 274 2.93 -7.44 -7.53
N THR A 275 3.59 -8.61 -7.60
CA THR A 275 4.55 -8.92 -8.67
C THR A 275 3.88 -8.84 -10.02
N HIS A 276 2.70 -9.46 -10.18
CA HIS A 276 1.93 -9.41 -11.42
C HIS A 276 1.60 -7.97 -11.83
N ALA A 277 1.04 -7.17 -10.90
CA ALA A 277 0.66 -5.79 -11.20
C ALA A 277 1.87 -4.90 -11.56
N VAL A 278 3.02 -5.09 -10.92
CA VAL A 278 4.25 -4.36 -11.23
C VAL A 278 4.84 -4.85 -12.56
N LEU A 279 4.78 -6.16 -12.85
CA LEU A 279 5.24 -6.72 -14.11
C LEU A 279 4.40 -6.21 -15.29
N SER A 280 3.07 -6.15 -15.16
CA SER A 280 2.21 -5.54 -16.20
C SER A 280 2.56 -4.06 -16.42
N ALA A 281 2.83 -3.31 -15.35
CA ALA A 281 3.26 -1.92 -15.46
C ALA A 281 4.66 -1.81 -16.11
N ALA A 282 5.56 -2.75 -15.85
CA ALA A 282 6.89 -2.84 -16.43
C ALA A 282 6.83 -3.12 -17.94
N SER A 283 6.06 -4.13 -18.35
CA SER A 283 5.86 -4.48 -19.76
C SER A 283 5.24 -3.32 -20.53
N PHE A 284 4.18 -2.71 -20.00
CA PHE A 284 3.56 -1.53 -20.61
C PHE A 284 4.54 -0.35 -20.71
N ALA A 285 5.32 -0.09 -19.67
CA ALA A 285 6.34 0.97 -19.71
C ALA A 285 7.44 0.67 -20.73
N TYR A 286 7.79 -0.60 -20.96
CA TYR A 286 8.81 -1.01 -21.93
C TYR A 286 8.33 -0.89 -23.38
N GLU A 287 7.08 -1.28 -23.66
CA GLU A 287 6.46 -1.22 -24.99
C GLU A 287 6.21 0.22 -25.47
N ASN A 288 5.90 1.13 -24.55
CA ASN A 288 5.56 2.51 -24.88
C ASN A 288 6.74 3.50 -24.85
N VAL A 289 7.97 3.03 -24.58
CA VAL A 289 9.17 3.88 -24.62
C VAL A 289 9.74 3.89 -26.05
N PRO A 290 9.98 5.08 -26.65
CA PRO A 290 10.59 5.18 -27.97
C PRO A 290 11.90 4.41 -28.07
N GLN A 291 12.13 3.75 -29.20
CA GLN A 291 13.24 2.83 -29.48
C GLN A 291 14.65 3.40 -29.20
N TYR A 292 14.81 4.73 -29.21
CA TYR A 292 16.07 5.42 -28.88
C TYR A 292 16.32 5.65 -27.37
N ALA A 293 15.31 5.45 -26.52
CA ALA A 293 15.41 5.43 -25.06
C ALA A 293 15.39 4.00 -24.50
N GLN A 294 14.95 3.01 -25.28
CA GLN A 294 15.15 1.58 -25.00
C GLN A 294 16.63 1.19 -24.94
N THR A 295 17.52 1.90 -25.63
CA THR A 295 18.98 1.70 -25.52
C THR A 295 19.57 2.21 -24.19
N GLN A 296 18.83 3.02 -23.42
CA GLN A 296 19.24 3.49 -22.08
C GLN A 296 18.52 2.76 -20.93
N LEU A 297 17.40 2.09 -21.19
CA LEU A 297 16.93 1.01 -20.31
C LEU A 297 17.90 -0.16 -20.50
N SER A 298 18.89 -0.25 -19.62
CA SER A 298 19.97 -1.26 -19.71
C SER A 298 19.42 -2.66 -20.00
N GLN A 299 20.14 -3.48 -20.77
CA GLN A 299 19.81 -4.90 -21.04
C GLN A 299 19.39 -5.68 -19.77
N ASN A 300 19.87 -5.26 -18.60
CA ASN A 300 19.53 -5.82 -17.30
C ASN A 300 18.06 -5.61 -16.89
N GLY A 301 17.39 -4.54 -17.35
CA GLY A 301 15.97 -4.31 -17.06
C GLY A 301 15.06 -5.34 -17.75
N VAL A 302 15.40 -5.70 -18.99
CA VAL A 302 14.74 -6.79 -19.74
C VAL A 302 14.99 -8.13 -19.06
N ASP A 303 16.21 -8.36 -18.58
CA ASP A 303 16.56 -9.56 -17.82
C ASP A 303 15.77 -9.66 -16.50
N ILE A 304 15.59 -8.55 -15.75
CA ILE A 304 14.75 -8.53 -14.54
C ILE A 304 13.29 -8.84 -14.88
N ILE A 305 12.73 -8.24 -15.94
CA ILE A 305 11.36 -8.53 -16.39
C ILE A 305 11.21 -10.02 -16.75
N SER A 306 12.14 -10.55 -17.56
CA SER A 306 12.13 -11.95 -17.98
C SER A 306 12.24 -12.90 -16.80
N LYS A 307 13.21 -12.66 -15.89
CA LYS A 307 13.36 -13.43 -14.65
C LYS A 307 12.12 -13.38 -13.78
N ALA A 308 11.48 -12.22 -13.64
CA ALA A 308 10.26 -12.07 -12.86
C ALA A 308 9.08 -12.80 -13.49
N HIS A 309 8.95 -12.75 -14.82
CA HIS A 309 7.95 -13.49 -15.56
C HIS A 309 8.13 -15.01 -15.36
N SER A 310 9.32 -15.54 -15.61
CA SER A 310 9.62 -16.97 -15.42
C SER A 310 9.46 -17.41 -13.97
N ALA A 311 9.89 -16.61 -12.99
CA ALA A 311 9.73 -16.95 -11.57
C ALA A 311 8.24 -17.02 -11.18
N LEU A 312 7.42 -16.08 -11.66
CA LEU A 312 5.98 -16.07 -11.42
C LEU A 312 5.30 -17.27 -12.07
N GLU A 313 5.61 -17.55 -13.34
CA GLU A 313 5.06 -18.68 -14.08
C GLU A 313 5.45 -20.03 -13.45
N ASN A 314 6.73 -20.20 -13.08
CA ASN A 314 7.20 -21.41 -12.39
C ASN A 314 6.46 -21.64 -11.07
N TYR A 315 6.25 -20.57 -10.29
CA TYR A 315 5.50 -20.70 -9.04
C TYR A 315 4.03 -21.04 -9.31
N ILE A 316 3.37 -20.38 -10.26
CA ILE A 316 1.98 -20.65 -10.65
C ILE A 316 1.83 -22.12 -11.09
N ASN A 317 2.70 -22.59 -11.98
CA ASN A 317 2.69 -23.97 -12.47
C ASN A 317 2.94 -24.97 -11.33
N SER A 318 3.80 -24.63 -10.36
CA SER A 318 4.01 -25.47 -9.18
C SER A 318 2.75 -25.58 -8.31
N VAL A 319 1.96 -24.51 -8.19
CA VAL A 319 0.70 -24.51 -7.41
C VAL A 319 -0.40 -25.27 -8.13
N ILE A 320 -0.51 -25.14 -9.46
CA ILE A 320 -1.47 -25.89 -10.28
C ILE A 320 -1.20 -27.40 -10.20
N GLY A 321 0.08 -27.80 -10.17
CA GLY A 321 0.48 -29.20 -10.06
C GLY A 321 0.20 -29.85 -8.70
N VAL A 322 -0.15 -29.09 -7.67
CA VAL A 322 -0.42 -29.61 -6.31
C VAL A 322 -1.93 -29.73 -6.06
N HIS A 323 -2.38 -30.92 -5.66
CA HIS A 323 -3.78 -31.17 -5.35
C HIS A 323 -4.12 -30.91 -3.88
N LEU A 324 -5.42 -30.78 -3.57
CA LEU A 324 -5.88 -30.55 -2.19
C LEU A 324 -5.50 -31.69 -1.24
N GLU A 325 -5.39 -32.92 -1.75
CA GLU A 325 -4.97 -34.11 -1.01
C GLU A 325 -3.51 -33.98 -0.52
N ASP A 326 -2.61 -33.53 -1.39
CA ASP A 326 -1.19 -33.29 -1.07
C ASP A 326 -1.02 -32.19 -0.02
N LEU A 327 -1.93 -31.22 -0.02
CA LEU A 327 -1.98 -30.11 0.94
C LEU A 327 -2.64 -30.50 2.27
N LYS A 328 -3.14 -31.73 2.40
CA LYS A 328 -3.95 -32.20 3.54
C LYS A 328 -5.21 -31.34 3.77
N MET A 329 -5.77 -30.79 2.70
CA MET A 329 -6.96 -29.92 2.71
C MET A 329 -8.16 -30.62 2.08
N ASP A 330 -8.41 -31.86 2.50
CA ASP A 330 -9.46 -32.71 1.96
C ASP A 330 -10.49 -33.12 3.04
N LYS A 331 -11.58 -33.75 2.61
CA LYS A 331 -12.64 -34.24 3.52
C LYS A 331 -12.16 -35.38 4.41
N ALA A 332 -11.09 -36.09 4.04
CA ALA A 332 -10.60 -37.22 4.80
C ALA A 332 -9.76 -36.80 6.01
N ASN A 333 -9.07 -35.65 5.95
CA ASN A 333 -8.22 -35.18 7.07
C ASN A 333 -9.00 -35.01 8.38
N GLU A 334 -8.65 -35.80 9.39
CA GLU A 334 -9.25 -35.78 10.73
C GLU A 334 -8.87 -34.52 11.53
N ASP A 335 -7.68 -33.95 11.30
CA ASP A 335 -7.26 -32.72 11.97
C ASP A 335 -8.13 -31.52 11.55
N LEU A 336 -8.50 -31.48 10.26
CA LEU A 336 -9.44 -30.49 9.74
C LEU A 336 -10.83 -30.64 10.36
N LYS A 337 -11.22 -31.86 10.76
CA LYS A 337 -12.52 -32.14 11.40
C LYS A 337 -12.58 -31.63 12.84
N ASN A 338 -11.45 -31.65 13.56
CA ASN A 338 -11.41 -31.39 15.00
C ASN A 338 -11.13 -29.93 15.42
N GLU A 339 -10.62 -29.06 14.54
CA GLU A 339 -10.29 -27.66 14.89
C GLU A 339 -11.35 -26.61 14.46
N THR A 340 -11.55 -25.56 15.27
CA THR A 340 -12.47 -24.43 15.06
C THR A 340 -11.98 -23.45 13.98
N THR A 341 -12.77 -23.22 12.94
CA THR A 341 -12.29 -22.86 11.59
C THR A 341 -11.67 -21.48 11.34
N LYS A 342 -11.91 -20.45 12.14
CA LYS A 342 -11.41 -19.09 11.82
C LYS A 342 -10.01 -18.81 12.34
N THR A 343 -9.61 -19.48 13.41
CA THR A 343 -8.31 -19.31 14.07
C THR A 343 -7.50 -20.61 14.09
N SER A 344 -8.07 -21.69 13.57
CA SER A 344 -7.36 -22.95 13.37
C SER A 344 -6.26 -22.81 12.34
N TYR A 345 -5.24 -23.64 12.51
CA TYR A 345 -4.05 -23.68 11.69
C TYR A 345 -4.43 -24.01 10.22
N TYR A 346 -5.34 -24.97 10.03
CA TYR A 346 -5.86 -25.37 8.72
C TYR A 346 -6.84 -24.36 8.12
N GLY A 347 -7.64 -23.68 8.95
CA GLY A 347 -8.60 -22.69 8.48
C GLY A 347 -7.94 -21.45 7.89
N MET A 348 -6.91 -20.92 8.56
CA MET A 348 -6.09 -19.82 8.04
C MET A 348 -5.39 -20.19 6.74
N PHE A 349 -4.84 -21.41 6.65
CA PHE A 349 -4.21 -21.91 5.43
C PHE A 349 -5.23 -22.05 4.28
N GLY A 350 -6.43 -22.56 4.55
CA GLY A 350 -7.52 -22.64 3.56
C GLY A 350 -7.95 -21.27 3.03
N ILE A 351 -8.07 -20.26 3.91
CA ILE A 351 -8.38 -18.88 3.49
C ILE A 351 -7.26 -18.32 2.59
N MET A 352 -5.99 -18.56 2.95
CA MET A 352 -4.85 -18.15 2.13
C MET A 352 -4.87 -18.83 0.76
N LEU A 353 -5.16 -20.14 0.69
CA LEU A 353 -5.28 -20.89 -0.56
C LEU A 353 -6.41 -20.37 -1.45
N LEU A 354 -7.56 -20.03 -0.88
CA LEU A 354 -8.66 -19.42 -1.63
C LEU A 354 -8.22 -18.11 -2.29
N GLN A 355 -7.54 -17.24 -1.54
CA GLN A 355 -6.98 -15.99 -2.07
C GLN A 355 -5.89 -16.26 -3.12
N LEU A 356 -5.09 -17.30 -2.93
CA LEU A 356 -4.05 -17.69 -3.89
C LEU A 356 -4.68 -18.11 -5.22
N TYR A 357 -5.72 -18.95 -5.19
CA TYR A 357 -6.44 -19.36 -6.40
C TYR A 357 -7.09 -18.16 -7.10
N ASP A 358 -7.72 -17.23 -6.37
CA ASP A 358 -8.29 -16.01 -6.94
C ASP A 358 -7.23 -15.19 -7.71
N VAL A 359 -6.05 -15.02 -7.11
CA VAL A 359 -4.94 -14.28 -7.73
C VAL A 359 -4.37 -15.03 -8.93
N ILE A 360 -4.20 -16.35 -8.85
CA ILE A 360 -3.68 -17.16 -9.97
C ILE A 360 -4.63 -17.10 -11.16
N ILE A 361 -5.95 -17.22 -10.94
CA ILE A 361 -6.95 -17.09 -11.98
C ILE A 361 -6.85 -15.69 -12.63
N GLU A 362 -6.75 -14.63 -11.82
CA GLU A 362 -6.56 -13.26 -12.33
C GLU A 362 -5.28 -13.12 -13.17
N CYS A 363 -4.16 -13.73 -12.74
CA CYS A 363 -2.90 -13.74 -13.47
C CYS A 363 -3.00 -14.49 -14.80
N LEU A 364 -3.54 -15.72 -14.79
CA LEU A 364 -3.68 -16.54 -15.99
C LEU A 364 -4.57 -15.88 -17.03
N TRP A 365 -5.67 -15.26 -16.58
CA TRP A 365 -6.58 -14.53 -17.46
C TRP A 365 -5.89 -13.33 -18.14
N LYS A 366 -5.09 -12.57 -17.39
CA LYS A 366 -4.42 -11.37 -17.92
C LYS A 366 -3.19 -11.68 -18.76
N PHE A 367 -2.49 -12.79 -18.52
CA PHE A 367 -1.36 -13.21 -19.36
C PHE A 367 -1.79 -13.89 -20.65
N ASN A 368 -2.96 -14.55 -20.68
CA ASN A 368 -3.45 -15.31 -21.82
C ASN A 368 -4.66 -14.64 -22.48
N SER A 369 -4.76 -13.30 -22.47
CA SER A 369 -5.88 -12.57 -23.08
C SER A 369 -5.94 -12.67 -24.61
N ASP A 370 -5.08 -13.47 -25.23
CA ASP A 370 -5.23 -13.88 -26.61
C ASP A 370 -6.13 -15.13 -26.62
N ASP A 371 -7.33 -15.00 -27.19
CA ASP A 371 -8.46 -15.96 -27.17
C ASP A 371 -8.20 -17.37 -27.76
N THR A 372 -6.94 -17.78 -27.92
CA THR A 372 -6.54 -19.00 -28.65
C THR A 372 -5.82 -20.05 -27.79
N ASN A 373 -5.68 -19.85 -26.48
CA ASN A 373 -4.95 -20.78 -25.61
C ASN A 373 -5.89 -21.71 -24.81
N ASP A 374 -6.42 -22.75 -25.48
CA ASP A 374 -7.27 -23.79 -24.87
C ASP A 374 -6.64 -24.43 -23.62
N GLU A 375 -5.30 -24.52 -23.57
CA GLU A 375 -4.59 -25.07 -22.40
C GLU A 375 -4.72 -24.16 -21.17
N ALA A 376 -4.71 -22.83 -21.36
CA ALA A 376 -4.88 -21.88 -20.27
C ALA A 376 -6.31 -21.90 -19.72
N LEU A 377 -7.32 -22.03 -20.59
CA LEU A 377 -8.72 -22.13 -20.20
C LEU A 377 -8.98 -23.39 -19.36
N ASN A 378 -8.46 -24.54 -19.79
CA ASN A 378 -8.54 -25.80 -19.03
C ASN A 378 -7.90 -25.67 -17.62
N LYS A 379 -6.75 -25.00 -17.51
CA LYS A 379 -6.11 -24.73 -16.22
C LYS A 379 -6.97 -23.83 -15.32
N ILE A 380 -7.64 -22.83 -15.90
CA ILE A 380 -8.54 -21.94 -15.16
C ILE A 380 -9.78 -22.71 -14.66
N GLU A 381 -10.40 -23.54 -15.49
CA GLU A 381 -11.56 -24.33 -15.12
C GLU A 381 -11.27 -25.30 -13.95
N ASP A 382 -10.13 -25.99 -14.01
CA ASP A 382 -9.67 -26.88 -12.94
C ASP A 382 -9.41 -26.11 -11.63
N LEU A 383 -8.74 -24.95 -11.70
CA LEU A 383 -8.53 -24.09 -10.54
C LEU A 383 -9.84 -23.58 -9.92
N ILE A 384 -10.84 -23.21 -10.74
CA ILE A 384 -12.16 -22.78 -10.28
C ILE A 384 -12.87 -23.94 -9.56
N SER A 385 -12.81 -25.14 -10.11
CA SER A 385 -13.39 -26.34 -9.51
C SER A 385 -12.76 -26.67 -8.16
N ARG A 386 -11.43 -26.63 -8.07
CA ARG A 386 -10.68 -26.81 -6.80
C ARG A 386 -10.99 -25.73 -5.78
N ARG A 387 -11.08 -24.48 -6.22
CA ARG A 387 -11.46 -23.34 -5.36
C ARG A 387 -12.87 -23.52 -4.81
N LYS A 388 -13.84 -23.97 -5.62
CA LYS A 388 -15.20 -24.25 -5.18
C LYS A 388 -15.24 -25.37 -4.13
N ALA A 389 -14.52 -26.47 -4.38
CA ALA A 389 -14.39 -27.57 -3.43
C ALA A 389 -13.80 -27.08 -2.09
N LEU A 390 -12.74 -26.27 -2.12
CA LEU A 390 -12.15 -25.69 -0.91
C LEU A 390 -13.08 -24.70 -0.21
N SER A 391 -13.81 -23.87 -0.97
CA SER A 391 -14.79 -22.92 -0.42
C SER A 391 -15.90 -23.66 0.33
N GLU A 392 -16.41 -24.75 -0.24
CA GLU A 392 -17.40 -25.60 0.43
C GLU A 392 -16.84 -26.20 1.74
N LEU A 393 -15.57 -26.61 1.79
CA LEU A 393 -14.94 -27.10 3.02
C LEU A 393 -14.81 -26.00 4.10
N VAL A 394 -14.48 -24.78 3.69
CA VAL A 394 -14.35 -23.64 4.61
C VAL A 394 -15.72 -23.11 5.06
N GLU A 395 -16.76 -23.18 4.21
CA GLU A 395 -18.11 -22.65 4.49
C GLU A 395 -19.05 -23.63 5.19
N THR A 396 -18.96 -24.93 4.92
CA THR A 396 -19.83 -25.95 5.56
C THR A 396 -19.71 -25.95 7.08
N LYS A 397 -18.59 -25.46 7.63
CA LYS A 397 -18.39 -25.28 9.08
C LYS A 397 -18.81 -23.91 9.64
N LYS A 398 -19.06 -22.88 8.80
CA LYS A 398 -19.70 -21.62 9.25
C LYS A 398 -21.16 -21.84 9.64
N LYS A 399 -21.83 -22.84 9.05
CA LYS A 399 -23.23 -23.17 9.33
C LYS A 399 -23.41 -23.99 10.61
N SER A 400 -22.39 -24.73 11.06
CA SER A 400 -22.41 -25.44 12.36
C SER A 400 -22.12 -24.55 13.57
N GLU A 401 -21.66 -23.31 13.37
CA GLU A 401 -21.37 -22.34 14.45
C GLU A 401 -22.57 -21.42 14.80
N LYS A 402 -23.72 -21.56 14.13
CA LYS A 402 -24.95 -20.80 14.46
C LYS A 402 -25.83 -21.53 15.48
N ASP A 403 -25.24 -22.00 16.58
CA ASP A 403 -25.99 -22.38 17.79
C ASP A 403 -25.91 -21.22 18.80
N PRO A 404 -27.03 -20.70 19.32
CA PRO A 404 -27.13 -19.31 19.80
C PRO A 404 -26.67 -19.07 21.25
N ASN A 405 -25.65 -19.78 21.75
CA ASN A 405 -25.38 -19.76 23.20
C ASN A 405 -23.92 -19.65 23.65
N ASN A 406 -23.08 -18.88 22.95
CA ASN A 406 -21.82 -18.42 23.54
C ASN A 406 -21.64 -16.91 23.35
N LYS A 407 -21.52 -16.21 24.48
CA LYS A 407 -21.28 -14.77 24.54
C LYS A 407 -19.85 -14.48 24.07
N ASP A 408 -19.75 -13.66 23.03
CA ASP A 408 -18.51 -13.15 22.45
C ASP A 408 -17.68 -12.37 23.49
N GLU A 409 -16.47 -12.85 23.78
CA GLU A 409 -15.36 -11.99 24.16
C GLU A 409 -14.61 -11.58 22.89
N SER A 410 -14.79 -10.32 22.51
CA SER A 410 -14.16 -9.68 21.37
C SER A 410 -12.65 -9.52 21.61
N VAL A 411 -11.86 -10.44 21.07
CA VAL A 411 -10.41 -10.26 20.90
C VAL A 411 -10.16 -9.89 19.44
N GLU A 412 -9.62 -8.70 19.23
CA GLU A 412 -9.24 -8.18 17.90
C GLU A 412 -8.17 -9.08 17.26
N VAL A 413 -8.62 -10.03 16.44
CA VAL A 413 -7.79 -10.68 15.44
C VAL A 413 -7.22 -9.57 14.55
N PRO A 414 -5.90 -9.53 14.27
CA PRO A 414 -5.37 -8.62 13.27
C PRO A 414 -6.18 -8.86 12.00
N LYS A 415 -6.94 -7.84 11.59
CA LYS A 415 -7.63 -7.85 10.30
C LYS A 415 -6.56 -8.18 9.27
N LEU A 416 -6.50 -9.44 8.83
CA LEU A 416 -5.98 -9.73 7.50
C LEU A 416 -6.69 -8.70 6.62
N ILE A 417 -5.94 -8.06 5.74
CA ILE A 417 -6.48 -7.14 4.75
C ILE A 417 -7.30 -8.03 3.78
N VAL A 418 -8.50 -8.41 4.22
CA VAL A 418 -9.47 -9.30 3.56
C VAL A 418 -10.38 -8.48 2.63
N GLN A 419 -10.38 -7.15 2.73
CA GLN A 419 -11.43 -6.33 2.12
C GLN A 419 -11.25 -6.00 0.64
N ASP A 420 -10.06 -6.20 0.03
CA ASP A 420 -9.82 -5.74 -1.35
C ASP A 420 -9.58 -6.89 -2.37
N LEU A 421 -9.96 -8.13 -2.04
CA LEU A 421 -9.59 -9.31 -2.85
C LEU A 421 -10.71 -10.32 -3.13
N GLN A 422 -11.96 -10.05 -2.73
CA GLN A 422 -13.07 -10.87 -3.21
C GLN A 422 -13.35 -10.52 -4.67
N ILE A 423 -12.89 -11.37 -5.60
CA ILE A 423 -13.50 -11.42 -6.92
C ILE A 423 -14.91 -11.98 -6.72
N ASP A 424 -15.90 -11.19 -7.13
CA ASP A 424 -17.31 -11.52 -7.00
C ASP A 424 -17.60 -12.76 -7.86
N ILE A 425 -17.89 -13.91 -7.23
CA ILE A 425 -18.17 -15.19 -7.89
C ILE A 425 -19.26 -15.07 -8.99
N PRO A 426 -20.34 -14.28 -8.82
CA PRO A 426 -21.32 -14.03 -9.88
C PRO A 426 -20.72 -13.36 -11.12
N LYS A 427 -19.67 -12.55 -10.95
CA LYS A 427 -19.00 -11.85 -12.03
C LYS A 427 -18.09 -12.77 -12.83
N LEU A 428 -17.46 -13.76 -12.17
CA LEU A 428 -16.72 -14.84 -12.82
C LEU A 428 -17.64 -15.82 -13.57
N SER A 429 -18.80 -16.17 -12.98
CA SER A 429 -19.80 -17.03 -13.63
C SER A 429 -20.45 -16.36 -14.84
N ALA A 430 -20.80 -15.08 -14.76
CA ALA A 430 -21.32 -14.33 -15.89
C ALA A 430 -20.31 -14.20 -17.05
N MET A 431 -19.01 -14.09 -16.74
CA MET A 431 -17.95 -14.02 -17.75
C MET A 431 -17.66 -15.36 -18.45
N LEU A 432 -17.99 -16.50 -17.83
CA LEU A 432 -17.92 -17.82 -18.46
C LEU A 432 -19.15 -18.10 -19.33
N GLU A 433 -20.33 -17.62 -18.91
CA GLU A 433 -21.56 -17.75 -19.71
C GLU A 433 -21.51 -16.92 -21.01
N ASP A 434 -20.78 -15.80 -21.04
CA ASP A 434 -20.55 -14.97 -22.23
C ASP A 434 -19.55 -15.59 -23.24
N LEU A 435 -18.75 -16.59 -22.83
CA LEU A 435 -17.81 -17.31 -23.71
C LEU A 435 -18.45 -18.52 -24.42
N ASP A 436 -19.55 -19.04 -23.87
CA ASP A 436 -20.32 -20.15 -24.44
C ASP A 436 -21.42 -19.68 -25.44
N SER A 437 -21.55 -18.37 -25.66
CA SER A 437 -22.49 -17.73 -26.59
C SER A 437 -21.79 -17.07 -27.77
#